data_AF-A0A6J5ZW60-F1
#
_entry.id   AF-A0A6J5ZW60-F1
#
_cell.length_a   1.000
_cell.length_b   1.000
_cell.length_c   1.000
_cell.angle_alpha   90.00
_cell.angle_beta   90.00
_cell.angle_gamma   90.00
#
_symmetry.space_group_name_H-M   'P 1'
#
loop_
_entity.id
_entity.type
_entity.pdbx_description
1 polymer ?
#
loop_
_entity_poly.entity_id
_entity_poly.type
_entity_poly.pdbx_seq_one_letter_code
_entity_poly.pdbx_strand_id
1 'polypeptide(L)' 'MQWALSCLGLPTAASAPSPKDVQRSYRERLREVHPDHGAAVEGAAQRIAELSEARRILIGR' A
#
# COMPACT_ATOMS: atom_id res chain seq x y z
N MET A 1 -2.13 -11.74 -5.54
CA MET A 1 -2.90 -10.47 -5.63
C MET A 1 -3.71 -10.14 -4.37
N GLN A 2 -4.36 -11.10 -3.72
CA GLN A 2 -5.14 -10.85 -2.50
C GLN A 2 -4.32 -10.22 -1.35
N TRP A 3 -3.09 -10.68 -1.14
CA TRP A 3 -2.14 -10.04 -0.21
C TRP A 3 -1.92 -8.56 -0.53
N ALA A 4 -1.66 -8.22 -1.80
CA ALA A 4 -1.40 -6.84 -2.21
C ALA A 4 -2.62 -5.92 -1.99
N LEU A 5 -3.83 -6.43 -2.27
CA LEU A 5 -5.08 -5.73 -1.96
C LEU A 5 -5.21 -5.50 -0.45
N SER A 6 -4.91 -6.52 0.37
CA SER A 6 -4.95 -6.42 1.83
C SER A 6 -3.95 -5.40 2.37
N CYS A 7 -2.70 -5.40 1.88
CA CYS A 7 -1.67 -4.42 2.28
C CYS A 7 -2.13 -2.98 2.01
N LEU A 8 -2.79 -2.75 0.87
CA LEU A 8 -3.36 -1.44 0.53
C LEU A 8 -4.79 -1.25 1.07
N GLY A 9 -5.34 -2.14 1.90
CA GLY A 9 -6.71 -2.03 2.39
C GLY A 9 -7.78 -1.90 1.31
N LEU A 10 -7.50 -2.41 0.11
CA LEU A 10 -8.42 -2.38 -1.01
C LEU A 10 -9.34 -3.59 -0.94
N PRO A 11 -10.63 -3.43 -1.29
CA PRO A 11 -11.56 -4.54 -1.27
C PRO A 11 -11.16 -5.60 -2.29
N THR A 12 -11.31 -6.87 -1.90
CA THR A 12 -11.15 -8.03 -2.79
C THR A 12 -12.40 -8.28 -3.64
N ALA A 13 -13.13 -7.21 -3.98
CA ALA A 13 -14.43 -7.26 -4.63
C ALA A 13 -14.35 -7.81 -6.07
N ALA A 14 -15.52 -8.09 -6.66
CA ALA A 14 -15.65 -8.65 -8.00
C ALA A 14 -15.03 -7.80 -9.12
N SER A 15 -14.80 -6.52 -8.89
CA SER A 15 -14.11 -5.62 -9.82
C SER A 15 -12.77 -5.18 -9.25
N ALA A 16 -11.71 -5.34 -10.06
CA ALA A 16 -10.37 -4.91 -9.68
C ALA A 16 -10.32 -3.38 -9.47
N PRO A 17 -9.57 -2.89 -8.45
CA PRO A 17 -9.42 -1.47 -8.21
C PRO A 17 -8.74 -0.78 -9.39
N SER A 18 -9.13 0.46 -9.67
CA SER A 18 -8.46 1.22 -10.73
C SER A 18 -7.03 1.59 -10.31
N PRO A 19 -6.12 1.85 -11.27
CA PRO A 19 -4.77 2.33 -10.93
C PRO A 19 -4.76 3.61 -10.09
N LYS A 20 -5.80 4.46 -10.22
CA LYS A 20 -5.96 5.67 -9.40
C LYS A 20 -6.26 5.33 -7.94
N ASP A 21 -7.08 4.32 -7.70
CA ASP A 21 -7.45 3.88 -6.35
C ASP A 21 -6.26 3.23 -5.64
N VAL A 22 -5.51 2.38 -6.37
CA VAL A 22 -4.25 1.79 -5.89
C VAL A 22 -3.26 2.87 -5.47
N GLN A 23 -3.05 3.87 -6.31
CA GLN A 23 -2.12 4.96 -6.01
C GLN A 23 -2.59 5.86 -4.86
N ARG A 24 -3.90 6.09 -4.73
CA ARG A 24 -4.47 6.85 -3.61
C ARG A 24 -4.20 6.13 -2.30
N SER A 25 -4.61 4.86 -2.22
CA SER A 25 -4.44 4.08 -0.99
C SER A 25 -2.97 3.88 -0.63
N TYR A 26 -2.10 3.66 -1.62
CA TYR A 26 -0.66 3.62 -1.40
C TYR A 26 -0.13 4.87 -0.71
N ARG A 27 -0.49 6.08 -1.18
CA ARG A 27 -0.04 7.33 -0.56
C ARG A 27 -0.58 7.53 0.85
N GLU A 28 -1.83 7.14 1.08
CA GLU A 28 -2.47 7.22 2.39
C GLU A 28 -1.76 6.30 3.39
N ARG A 29 -1.61 5.02 3.07
CA ARG A 29 -0.86 4.07 3.92
C ARG A 29 0.59 4.46 4.10
N LEU A 30 1.26 4.92 3.04
CA LEU A 30 2.66 5.31 3.12
C LEU A 30 2.83 6.43 4.15
N ARG A 31 1.93 7.42 4.13
CA ARG A 31 1.92 8.49 5.13
C ARG A 31 1.71 7.97 6.55
N GLU A 32 0.84 6.98 6.74
CA GLU A 32 0.56 6.39 8.06
C GLU A 32 1.75 5.62 8.64
N VAL A 33 2.60 5.02 7.81
CA VAL A 33 3.73 4.18 8.27
C VAL A 33 5.08 4.88 8.19
N HIS A 34 5.16 6.07 7.61
CA HIS A 34 6.43 6.79 7.42
C HIS A 34 6.84 7.57 8.69
N PRO A 35 8.10 7.44 9.15
CA PRO A 35 8.59 8.17 10.33
C PRO A 35 8.51 9.69 10.22
N ASP A 36 8.74 10.25 9.02
CA ASP A 36 8.57 11.70 8.76
C ASP A 36 7.15 12.21 9.03
N HIS A 37 6.18 11.31 9.13
CA HIS A 37 4.78 11.61 9.46
C HIS A 37 4.42 11.17 10.88
N GLY A 38 5.40 10.85 11.73
CA GLY A 38 5.21 10.51 13.13
C GLY A 38 4.95 9.02 13.42
N ALA A 39 5.08 8.14 12.42
CA ALA A 39 4.98 6.71 12.62
C ALA A 39 6.21 6.13 13.36
N ALA A 40 6.06 4.96 13.97
CA ALA A 40 7.16 4.27 14.62
C ALA A 40 8.30 3.98 13.63
N VAL A 41 9.53 4.30 14.01
CA VAL A 41 10.75 4.04 13.19
C VAL A 41 11.01 2.53 13.07
N GLU A 42 10.81 1.80 14.17
CA GLU A 42 10.97 0.35 14.18
C GLU A 42 9.97 -0.30 13.21
N GLY A 43 10.50 -1.15 12.31
CA GLY A 43 9.70 -1.79 11.28
C GLY A 43 9.13 -0.86 10.19
N ALA A 44 9.44 0.45 10.18
CA ALA A 44 9.00 1.36 9.13
C ALA A 44 9.48 0.93 7.75
N ALA A 45 10.76 0.60 7.62
CA ALA A 45 11.36 0.17 6.35
C ALA A 45 10.63 -1.06 5.77
N GLN A 46 10.32 -2.05 6.61
CA GLN A 46 9.60 -3.25 6.21
C GLN A 46 8.18 -2.92 5.72
N ARG A 47 7.42 -2.13 6.48
CA ARG A 47 6.06 -1.73 6.09
C ARG A 47 6.05 -0.94 4.78
N ILE A 48 6.99 -0.03 4.59
CA ILE A 48 7.14 0.75 3.35
C ILE A 48 7.47 -0.17 2.17
N ALA A 49 8.36 -1.15 2.35
CA ALA A 49 8.70 -2.13 1.33
C ALA A 49 7.48 -2.98 0.94
N GLU A 50 6.68 -3.44 1.91
CA GLU A 50 5.45 -4.19 1.66
C GLU A 50 4.42 -3.38 0.86
N LEU A 51 4.21 -2.11 1.22
CA LEU A 51 3.33 -1.21 0.46
C LEU A 51 3.82 -0.99 -0.98
N SER A 52 5.13 -0.84 -1.16
CA SER A 52 5.75 -0.65 -2.48
C SER A 52 5.60 -1.90 -3.35
N GLU A 53 5.81 -3.08 -2.76
CA GLU A 53 5.64 -4.36 -3.44
C GLU A 53 4.18 -4.64 -3.79
N ALA A 54 3.25 -4.35 -2.87
CA ALA A 54 1.82 -4.45 -3.13
C ALA A 54 1.39 -3.58 -4.32
N ARG A 55 1.87 -2.32 -4.37
CA ARG A 55 1.64 -1.41 -5.49
C ARG A 55 2.22 -1.97 -6.80
N ARG A 56 3.45 -2.48 -6.78
CA ARG A 56 4.09 -3.10 -7.95
C ARG A 56 3.28 -4.28 -8.50
N ILE A 57 2.78 -5.16 -7.63
CA ILE A 57 1.96 -6.31 -8.03
C ILE A 57 0.65 -5.88 -8.69
N LEU A 58 0.03 -4.79 -8.22
CA LEU A 58 -1.30 -4.38 -8.68
C LEU A 58 -1.26 -3.54 -9.96
N ILE A 59 -0.25 -2.70 -10.15
CA ILE A 59 -0.20 -1.73 -11.25
C ILE A 59 1.15 -1.65 -11.98
N GLY A 60 2.10 -2.51 -11.66
CA GLY A 60 3.39 -2.62 -12.36
C GLY A 60 4.34 -1.42 -12.18
N ARG A 61 4.23 -0.66 -11.09
CA ARG A 61 5.01 0.57 -10.88
C ARG A 61 5.32 0.84 -9.41
#